data_AF-A0A5K0WFY1-F1
#
_entry.id   AF-A0A5K0WFY1-F1
#
_cell.length_a   1.000
_cell.length_b   1.000
_cell.length_c   1.000
_cell.angle_alpha   90.00
_cell.angle_beta   90.00
_cell.angle_gamma   90.00
#
_symmetry.space_group_name_H-M   'P 1'
#
loop_
_entity.id
_entity.type
_entity.pdbx_description
1 polymer ?
#
loop_
_entity_poly.entity_id
_entity_poly.type
_entity_poly.pdbx_seq_one_letter_code
_entity_poly.pdbx_strand_id
1 'polypeptide(L)'
;SLEPEVRILSLSITSPGRPELVLPMPLSPDHSSGPLFVLKEGSRYSLKFSFLVSNNIVSGLKYTNTVWKTGLKGKQIKENAIFFITGTAQLFYYLSNYFL
;
A
#
# COMPACT_ATOMS: atom_id res chain seq x y z
N SER A 1 29.71 6.02 -3.14
CA SER A 1 28.33 5.85 -3.65
C SER A 1 27.38 6.31 -2.56
N LEU A 2 26.28 6.98 -2.90
CA LEU A 2 25.21 7.26 -1.93
C LEU A 2 24.41 5.98 -1.67
N GLU A 3 23.91 5.82 -0.45
CA GLU A 3 23.02 4.71 -0.06
C GLU A 3 21.64 4.88 -0.71
N PRO A 4 21.05 3.82 -1.30
CA PRO A 4 19.72 3.90 -1.89
C PRO A 4 18.67 4.27 -0.84
N GLU A 5 17.76 5.17 -1.21
CA GLU A 5 16.69 5.61 -0.33
C GLU A 5 15.32 5.44 -0.99
N VAL A 6 14.36 4.93 -0.22
CA VAL A 6 12.96 4.82 -0.62
C VAL A 6 12.09 5.58 0.36
N ARG A 7 11.35 6.57 -0.15
CA ARG A 7 10.40 7.36 0.64
C ARG A 7 8.98 7.08 0.16
N ILE A 8 8.15 6.51 1.02
CA ILE A 8 6.71 6.36 0.73
C ILE A 8 6.05 7.74 0.78
N LEU A 9 5.30 8.07 -0.28
CA LEU A 9 4.59 9.34 -0.43
C LEU A 9 3.10 9.18 -0.08
N SER A 10 2.47 8.09 -0.51
CA SER A 10 1.07 7.81 -0.21
C SER A 10 0.70 6.34 -0.38
N LEU A 11 -0.37 5.95 0.29
CA LEU A 11 -1.14 4.73 0.06
C LEU A 11 -2.52 5.12 -0.47
N SER A 12 -2.92 4.61 -1.63
CA SER A 12 -4.28 4.78 -2.12
C SER A 12 -5.05 3.46 -2.16
N ILE A 13 -6.37 3.59 -1.99
CA ILE A 13 -7.33 2.51 -2.18
C ILE A 13 -8.22 2.86 -3.36
N THR A 14 -8.24 2.01 -4.38
CA THR A 14 -9.13 2.14 -5.53
C THR A 14 -10.14 1.00 -5.55
N SER A 15 -11.39 1.28 -5.90
CA SER A 15 -12.42 0.27 -6.10
C SER A 15 -13.34 0.70 -7.25
N PRO A 16 -13.83 -0.22 -8.11
CA PRO A 16 -14.74 0.14 -9.19
C PRO A 16 -15.96 0.94 -8.67
N GLY A 17 -16.30 2.03 -9.36
CA GLY A 17 -17.46 2.86 -9.02
C GLY A 17 -17.30 3.78 -7.81
N ARG A 18 -16.10 3.89 -7.22
CA ARG A 18 -15.79 4.82 -6.13
C ARG A 18 -14.58 5.69 -6.49
N PRO A 19 -14.54 6.97 -6.08
CA PRO A 19 -13.33 7.78 -6.16
C PRO A 19 -12.15 7.12 -5.42
N GLU A 20 -10.93 7.34 -5.92
CA GLU A 20 -9.70 6.91 -5.25
C GLU A 20 -9.60 7.59 -3.88
N LEU A 21 -9.36 6.79 -2.84
CA LEU A 21 -9.04 7.30 -1.51
C LEU A 21 -7.52 7.34 -1.36
N VAL A 22 -6.94 8.54 -1.28
CA VAL A 22 -5.51 8.75 -1.10
C VAL A 22 -5.20 9.06 0.37
N LEU A 23 -4.32 8.27 0.97
CA LEU A 23 -3.80 8.44 2.32
C LEU A 23 -2.33 8.90 2.22
N PRO A 24 -2.04 10.20 2.44
CA PRO A 24 -0.67 10.71 2.39
C PRO A 24 0.17 10.12 3.54
N MET A 25 1.47 9.94 3.29
CA MET A 25 2.43 9.47 4.29
C MET A 25 3.34 10.62 4.75
N PRO A 26 3.65 10.70 6.06
CA PRO A 26 3.19 9.81 7.13
C PRO A 26 1.70 10.01 7.43
N LEU A 27 1.02 8.93 7.85
CA LEU A 27 -0.36 9.02 8.31
C LEU A 27 -0.42 9.99 9.50
N SER A 28 -1.41 10.87 9.51
CA SER A 28 -1.56 11.84 10.58
C SER A 28 -1.95 11.15 11.91
N PRO A 29 -1.45 11.66 13.05
CA PRO A 29 -1.62 11.03 14.36
C PRO A 29 -3.07 11.08 14.90
N ASP A 30 -3.91 11.93 14.32
CA ASP A 30 -5.35 12.06 14.57
C ASP A 30 -6.17 10.85 14.09
N HIS A 31 -5.61 9.99 13.23
CA HIS A 31 -6.25 8.73 12.81
C HIS A 31 -6.18 7.60 13.86
N SER A 32 -5.70 7.88 15.07
CA SER A 32 -5.55 6.90 16.16
C SER A 32 -6.87 6.35 16.71
N SER A 33 -8.01 6.94 16.37
CA SER A 33 -9.32 6.58 16.96
C SER A 33 -10.26 5.76 16.06
N GLY A 34 -9.85 5.40 14.83
CA GLY A 34 -10.78 4.69 13.93
C GLY A 34 -10.16 4.12 12.65
N PRO A 35 -10.94 3.35 11.87
CA PRO A 35 -10.49 2.78 10.61
C PRO A 35 -10.19 3.88 9.58
N LEU A 36 -9.04 3.79 8.90
CA LEU A 36 -8.65 4.73 7.83
C LEU A 36 -9.57 4.67 6.60
N PHE A 37 -10.24 3.52 6.40
CA PHE A 37 -11.17 3.32 5.32
C PHE A 37 -12.14 2.17 5.64
N VAL A 38 -13.28 2.16 4.95
CA VAL A 38 -14.27 1.08 5.00
C VAL A 38 -14.48 0.55 3.58
N LEU A 39 -14.51 -0.77 3.43
CA LEU A 39 -14.89 -1.45 2.21
C LEU A 39 -16.18 -2.22 2.46
N LYS A 40 -17.10 -2.16 1.50
CA LYS A 40 -18.27 -3.04 1.51
C LYS A 40 -17.81 -4.48 1.29
N GLU A 41 -18.40 -5.42 2.02
CA GLU A 41 -18.14 -6.86 1.84
C GLU A 41 -18.28 -7.27 0.37
N GLY A 42 -17.36 -8.13 -0.10
CA GLY A 42 -17.30 -8.58 -1.50
C GLY A 42 -16.79 -7.53 -2.51
N SER A 43 -16.41 -6.33 -2.07
CA SER A 43 -15.87 -5.30 -2.97
C SER A 43 -14.46 -5.67 -3.45
N ARG A 44 -14.26 -5.57 -4.77
CA ARG A 44 -12.91 -5.59 -5.35
C ARG A 44 -12.23 -4.27 -5.08
N TYR A 45 -10.97 -4.32 -4.63
CA TYR A 45 -10.17 -3.13 -4.43
C TYR A 45 -8.72 -3.37 -4.85
N SER A 46 -7.98 -2.28 -5.04
CA SER A 46 -6.53 -2.33 -5.21
C SER A 46 -5.87 -1.37 -4.23
N LEU A 47 -4.69 -1.77 -3.77
CA LEU A 47 -3.81 -0.90 -3.00
C LEU A 47 -2.73 -0.37 -3.92
N LYS A 48 -2.57 0.95 -3.92
CA LYS A 48 -1.58 1.65 -4.74
C LYS A 48 -0.60 2.36 -3.83
N PHE A 49 0.68 2.04 -3.94
CA PHE A 49 1.74 2.75 -3.23
C PHE A 49 2.40 3.74 -4.18
N SER A 50 2.52 4.99 -3.74
CA SER A 50 3.37 5.98 -4.42
C SER A 50 4.61 6.20 -3.57
N PHE A 51 5.79 6.13 -4.17
CA PHE A 51 7.05 6.33 -3.48
C PHE A 51 8.10 6.96 -4.38
N LEU A 52 9.12 7.55 -3.75
CA LEU A 52 10.29 8.11 -4.39
C LEU A 52 11.47 7.19 -4.15
N VAL A 53 12.22 6.88 -5.21
CA VAL A 53 13.53 6.24 -5.12
C VAL A 53 14.59 7.28 -5.44
N SER A 54 15.59 7.42 -4.56
CA SER A 54 16.70 8.35 -4.75
C SER A 54 18.05 7.70 -4.44
N ASN A 55 19.12 8.42 -4.79
CA ASN A 55 20.53 8.03 -4.62
C ASN A 55 21.02 6.87 -5.49
N ASN A 56 20.29 5.77 -5.58
CA ASN A 56 20.68 4.60 -6.37
C ASN A 56 19.48 3.70 -6.72
N ILE A 57 19.72 2.64 -7.49
CA ILE A 57 18.74 1.59 -7.82
C ILE A 57 18.38 0.81 -6.57
N VAL A 58 17.09 0.54 -6.40
CA VAL A 58 16.58 -0.37 -5.36
C VAL A 58 16.01 -1.60 -6.02
N SER A 59 16.42 -2.77 -5.54
CA SER A 59 15.90 -4.09 -5.94
C SER A 59 15.26 -4.79 -4.75
N GLY A 60 14.33 -5.70 -5.02
CA GLY A 60 13.75 -6.55 -3.98
C GLY A 60 12.82 -5.83 -2.99
N LEU A 61 12.23 -4.70 -3.39
CA LEU A 61 11.19 -4.07 -2.57
C LEU A 61 10.06 -5.06 -2.35
N LYS A 62 9.71 -5.26 -1.08
CA LYS A 62 8.71 -6.21 -0.65
C LYS A 62 7.59 -5.52 0.09
N TYR A 63 6.39 -5.76 -0.38
CA TYR A 63 5.17 -5.38 0.30
C TYR A 63 4.61 -6.56 1.09
N THR A 64 4.14 -6.29 2.31
CA THR A 64 3.41 -7.26 3.12
C THR A 64 2.12 -6.64 3.64
N ASN A 65 0.98 -7.16 3.19
CA ASN A 65 -0.33 -6.84 3.74
C ASN A 65 -0.71 -7.86 4.80
N THR A 66 -1.14 -7.40 5.98
CA THR A 66 -1.69 -8.27 7.02
C THR A 66 -3.14 -7.87 7.28
N VAL A 67 -4.07 -8.78 7.00
CA VAL A 67 -5.50 -8.58 7.27
C VAL A 67 -5.83 -9.17 8.64
N TRP A 68 -6.65 -8.47 9.41
CA TRP A 68 -7.13 -8.93 10.72
C TRP A 68 -8.65 -8.93 10.73
N LYS A 69 -9.27 -9.95 11.34
CA LYS A 69 -10.73 -10.06 11.52
C LYS A 69 -11.02 -10.40 12.97
N THR A 70 -11.75 -9.53 13.67
CA THR A 70 -12.15 -9.75 15.07
C THR A 70 -10.97 -10.07 16.01
N GLY A 71 -9.81 -9.45 15.78
CA GLY A 71 -8.57 -9.70 16.53
C GLY A 71 -7.77 -10.93 16.09
N LEU A 72 -8.32 -11.78 15.23
CA LEU A 72 -7.60 -12.91 14.65
C LEU A 72 -6.82 -12.46 13.42
N LYS A 73 -5.53 -12.84 13.37
CA LYS A 73 -4.68 -12.61 12.21
C LYS A 73 -5.20 -13.45 11.05
N GLY A 74 -5.71 -12.78 10.03
CA GLY A 74 -6.12 -13.41 8.78
C GLY A 74 -4.92 -13.72 7.89
N LYS A 75 -5.20 -13.94 6.61
CA LYS A 75 -4.19 -14.24 5.60
C LYS A 75 -3.22 -13.06 5.43
N GLN A 76 -1.93 -13.37 5.36
CA GLN A 76 -0.89 -12.42 4.98
C GLN A 76 -0.61 -12.53 3.49
N ILE A 77 -0.54 -11.39 2.80
CA ILE A 77 -0.22 -11.31 1.37
C ILE A 77 1.16 -10.67 1.24
N LYS A 78 2.03 -11.26 0.44
CA LYS A 78 3.39 -10.80 0.20
C LYS A 78 3.58 -10.62 -1.29
N GLU A 79 4.02 -9.43 -1.67
CA GLU A 79 4.24 -9.08 -3.07
C GLU A 79 5.65 -8.50 -3.22
N ASN A 80 6.30 -8.82 -4.33
CA ASN A 80 7.66 -8.36 -4.63
C ASN A 80 7.62 -7.43 -5.84
N ALA A 81 8.43 -6.39 -5.80
CA ALA A 81 8.74 -5.57 -6.95
C ALA A 81 10.18 -5.83 -7.41
N ILE A 82 10.39 -5.76 -8.72
CA ILE A 82 11.59 -6.28 -9.36
C ILE A 82 12.73 -5.26 -9.27
N PHE A 83 12.60 -4.08 -9.88
CA PHE A 83 13.61 -3.02 -9.84
C PHE A 83 12.99 -1.63 -10.02
N PHE A 84 13.56 -0.62 -9.35
CA PHE A 84 13.25 0.79 -9.57
C PHE A 84 14.52 1.64 -9.69
N ILE A 85 14.52 2.54 -10.67
CA ILE A 85 15.53 3.58 -10.87
C ILE A 85 15.14 4.87 -10.13
N THR A 86 16.07 5.83 -10.04
CA THR A 86 15.82 7.13 -9.42
C THR A 86 14.63 7.84 -10.07
N GLY A 87 13.69 8.30 -9.25
CA GLY A 87 12.47 8.96 -9.71
C GLY A 87 11.24 8.54 -8.92
N THR A 88 10.09 9.07 -9.33
CA THR A 88 8.80 8.71 -8.74
C THR A 88 8.27 7.44 -9.38
N ALA A 89 7.87 6.46 -8.55
CA ALA A 89 7.25 5.23 -9.00
C ALA A 89 5.88 5.03 -8.34
N GLN A 90 5.00 4.35 -9.06
CA GLN A 90 3.71 3.90 -8.54
C GLN A 90 3.62 2.39 -8.70
N LEU A 91 3.20 1.71 -7.64
CA LEU A 91 3.06 0.26 -7.60
C LEU A 91 1.64 -0.11 -7.24
N PHE A 92 1.01 -0.90 -8.10
CA PHE A 92 -0.38 -1.33 -7.97
C PHE A 92 -0.44 -2.80 -7.59
N TYR A 93 -1.19 -3.10 -6.53
CA TYR A 93 -1.49 -4.47 -6.11
C TYR A 93 -3.00 -4.68 -6.09
N TYR A 94 -3.47 -5.60 -6.95
CA TYR A 94 -4.87 -5.96 -7.05
C TYR A 94 -5.23 -6.99 -5.98
N LEU A 95 -6.12 -6.64 -5.06
CA LEU A 95 -6.58 -7.53 -4.00
C LEU A 95 -8.07 -7.83 -4.21
N SER A 96 -8.35 -9.03 -4.72
CA SER A 96 -9.73 -9.53 -4.85
C SER A 96 -10.08 -10.40 -3.65
N ASN A 97 -11.11 -10.01 -2.90
CA ASN A 97 -11.82 -10.82 -1.90
C ASN A 97 -10.96 -11.64 -0.93
N TYR A 98 -10.62 -11.07 0.23
CA TYR A 98 -10.10 -11.85 1.37
C TYR A 98 -10.71 -11.46 2.73
N PHE A 99 -11.81 -10.70 2.74
CA PHE A 99 -12.68 -10.63 3.91
C PHE A 99 -13.67 -11.79 3.80
N LEU A 100 -13.25 -13.01 4.16
CA LEU A 100 -14.15 -14.09 4.54
C LEU A 100 -13.97 -14.36 6.02
#